data_AF-A0A2D4M011-F1
#
_entry.id   AF-A0A2D4M011-F1
#
_cell.length_a   1.000
_cell.length_b   1.000
_cell.length_c   1.000
_cell.angle_alpha   90.00
_cell.angle_beta   90.00
_cell.angle_gamma   90.00
#
_symmetry.space_group_name_H-M   'P 1'
#
loop_
_entity.id
_entity.type
_entity.pdbx_description
1 polymer ?
#
loop_
_entity_poly.entity_id
_entity_poly.type
_entity_poly.pdbx_seq_one_letter_code
_entity_poly.pdbx_strand_id
1 'polypeptide(L)'
;DFMVACMQFINIVVHSVENMNFRAFLQYEFTQLGLDEYLQKLCCTESDKLQVQIQAYLDNIFDVGALLEDTETKNAILEHIEDLQEEVGQLTEKLQDAENE
;
A
#
# COMPACT_ATOMS: atom_id res chain seq x y z
N ASP A 1 -7.98 -12.14 -26.61
CA ASP A 1 -6.57 -12.56 -26.58
C ASP A 1 -5.56 -11.43 -26.69
N PHE A 2 -5.60 -10.58 -27.72
CA PHE A 2 -4.65 -9.46 -27.85
C PHE A 2 -4.57 -8.57 -26.60
N MET A 3 -5.70 -8.01 -26.15
CA MET A 3 -5.73 -7.15 -24.95
C MET A 3 -5.28 -7.87 -23.68
N VAL A 4 -5.55 -9.17 -23.57
CA VAL A 4 -5.09 -9.99 -22.43
C VAL A 4 -3.57 -10.05 -22.41
N ALA A 5 -2.94 -10.33 -23.56
CA ALA A 5 -1.48 -10.37 -23.68
C ALA A 5 -0.85 -8.99 -23.48
N CYS A 6 -1.46 -7.92 -24.00
CA CYS A 6 -1.01 -6.55 -23.77
C CYS A 6 -1.06 -6.18 -22.29
N MET A 7 -2.15 -6.49 -21.60
CA MET A 7 -2.29 -6.19 -20.18
C MET A 7 -1.28 -6.99 -19.35
N GLN A 8 -1.09 -8.27 -19.67
CA GLN A 8 -0.09 -9.11 -19.02
C GLN A 8 1.33 -8.56 -19.23
N PHE A 9 1.66 -8.08 -20.44
CA PHE A 9 2.94 -7.45 -20.71
C PHE A 9 3.17 -6.21 -19.85
N ILE A 10 2.17 -5.32 -19.75
CA ILE A 10 2.25 -4.11 -18.92
C ILE A 10 2.45 -4.50 -17.45
N ASN A 11 1.67 -5.48 -16.94
CA ASN A 11 1.80 -5.97 -15.56
C ASN A 11 3.23 -6.41 -15.24
N ILE A 12 3.85 -7.16 -16.15
CA ILE A 12 5.22 -7.64 -15.97
C ILE A 12 6.19 -6.46 -16.01
N VAL A 13 6.14 -5.63 -17.05
CA VAL A 13 7.08 -4.51 -17.22
C VAL A 13 7.07 -3.56 -16.03
N VAL A 14 5.89 -3.23 -15.50
CA VAL A 14 5.77 -2.29 -14.39
C VAL A 14 6.12 -2.95 -13.06
N HIS A 15 5.59 -4.14 -12.77
CA HIS A 15 5.60 -4.69 -11.41
C HIS A 15 6.68 -5.75 -11.14
N SER A 16 7.37 -6.27 -12.15
CA SER A 16 8.41 -7.30 -11.95
C SER A 16 9.81 -6.73 -11.66
N VAL A 17 9.94 -5.41 -11.51
CA VAL A 17 11.23 -4.77 -11.20
C VAL A 17 11.54 -4.83 -9.70
N GLU A 18 12.81 -5.03 -9.36
CA GLU A 18 13.24 -5.17 -7.95
C GLU A 18 13.21 -3.84 -7.19
N ASN A 19 13.59 -2.75 -7.86
CA ASN A 19 13.66 -1.42 -7.24
C ASN A 19 12.29 -0.75 -7.21
N MET A 20 11.75 -0.52 -6.00
CA MET A 20 10.42 0.06 -5.82
C MET A 20 10.30 1.51 -6.31
N ASN A 21 11.36 2.31 -6.28
CA ASN A 21 11.34 3.65 -6.86
C ASN A 21 11.25 3.58 -8.38
N PHE A 22 11.95 2.61 -8.99
CA PHE A 22 11.85 2.39 -10.43
C PHE A 22 10.48 1.84 -10.83
N ARG A 23 9.88 0.98 -10.00
CA ARG A 23 8.49 0.54 -10.15
C ARG A 23 7.53 1.72 -10.15
N ALA A 24 7.62 2.59 -9.14
CA ALA A 24 6.78 3.78 -9.04
C ALA A 24 6.96 4.72 -10.25
N PHE A 25 8.20 4.89 -10.71
CA PHE A 25 8.49 5.64 -11.93
C PHE A 25 7.80 5.04 -13.17
N LEU A 26 7.96 3.73 -13.41
CA LEU A 26 7.33 3.05 -14.55
C LEU A 26 5.81 3.08 -14.48
N GLN A 27 5.24 2.91 -13.29
CA GLN A 27 3.80 3.03 -13.07
C GLN A 27 3.32 4.42 -13.48
N TYR A 28 4.00 5.47 -12.99
CA TYR A 28 3.65 6.85 -13.33
C TYR A 28 3.77 7.14 -14.82
N GLU A 29 4.77 6.61 -15.52
CA GLU A 29 4.87 6.75 -16.98
C GLU A 29 3.62 6.20 -17.69
N PHE A 30 3.08 5.05 -17.26
CA PHE A 30 1.84 4.51 -17.83
C PHE A 30 0.59 5.31 -17.40
N THR A 31 0.54 5.82 -16.18
CA THR A 31 -0.50 6.77 -15.74
C THR A 31 -0.53 8.00 -16.66
N GLN A 32 0.63 8.57 -16.99
CA GLN A 32 0.75 9.73 -17.88
C GLN A 32 0.32 9.44 -19.33
N LEU A 33 0.40 8.18 -19.75
CA LEU A 33 -0.15 7.72 -21.03
C LEU A 33 -1.67 7.46 -20.99
N GLY A 34 -2.32 7.68 -19.84
CA GLY A 34 -3.76 7.52 -19.66
C GLY A 34 -4.20 6.07 -19.41
N LEU A 35 -3.29 5.19 -18.95
CA LEU A 35 -3.62 3.78 -18.72
C LEU A 35 -4.73 3.64 -17.67
N ASP A 36 -4.63 4.35 -16.54
CA ASP A 36 -5.56 4.19 -15.41
C ASP A 36 -6.99 4.56 -15.80
N GLU A 37 -7.16 5.67 -16.50
CA GLU A 37 -8.45 6.14 -17.02
C GLU A 37 -9.03 5.16 -18.05
N TYR A 38 -8.17 4.55 -18.85
CA TYR A 38 -8.56 3.54 -19.83
C TYR A 38 -9.02 2.24 -19.13
N LEU A 39 -8.28 1.78 -18.11
CA LEU A 39 -8.63 0.59 -17.34
C LEU A 39 -9.93 0.77 -16.55
N GLN A 40 -10.20 1.97 -16.02
CA GLN A 40 -11.48 2.27 -15.39
C GLN A 40 -12.67 2.10 -16.34
N LYS A 41 -12.53 2.47 -17.62
CA LYS A 41 -13.60 2.24 -18.63
C LYS A 41 -13.76 0.76 -18.98
N LEU A 42 -12.68 -0.01 -18.85
CA LEU A 42 -12.63 -1.44 -19.16
C LEU A 42 -12.98 -2.35 -17.98
N CYS A 43 -13.26 -1.80 -16.79
CA CYS A 43 -13.60 -2.59 -15.61
C CYS A 43 -14.90 -3.42 -15.79
N CYS A 44 -15.78 -3.01 -16.71
CA CYS A 44 -17.03 -3.70 -17.06
C CYS A 44 -16.89 -4.65 -18.28
N THR A 45 -15.68 -5.08 -18.63
CA THR A 45 -15.48 -6.03 -19.73
C THR A 45 -16.15 -7.38 -19.44
N GLU A 46 -16.81 -7.98 -20.44
CA GLU A 46 -17.38 -9.33 -20.34
C GLU A 46 -16.32 -10.44 -20.42
N SER A 47 -15.05 -10.07 -20.66
CA SER A 47 -13.96 -11.04 -20.78
C SER A 47 -13.31 -11.33 -19.42
N ASP A 48 -13.66 -12.47 -18.81
CA ASP A 48 -13.07 -12.94 -17.54
C ASP A 48 -11.54 -12.91 -17.55
N LYS A 49 -10.92 -13.39 -18.63
CA LYS A 49 -9.46 -13.42 -18.77
C LYS A 49 -8.84 -12.03 -18.73
N LEU A 50 -9.49 -11.06 -19.38
CA LEU A 50 -9.02 -9.68 -19.36
C LEU A 50 -9.25 -9.04 -17.99
N GLN A 51 -10.43 -9.28 -17.39
CA GLN A 51 -10.75 -8.78 -16.06
C GLN A 51 -9.74 -9.24 -15.01
N VAL A 52 -9.30 -10.50 -15.05
CA VAL A 52 -8.24 -11.01 -14.17
C VAL A 52 -6.93 -10.25 -14.36
N GLN A 53 -6.53 -9.93 -15.60
CA GLN A 53 -5.30 -9.17 -15.84
C GLN A 53 -5.41 -7.71 -15.40
N ILE A 54 -6.57 -7.09 -15.58
CA ILE A 54 -6.84 -5.72 -15.12
C ILE A 54 -6.80 -5.69 -13.59
N GLN A 55 -7.49 -6.61 -12.92
CA GLN A 55 -7.50 -6.65 -11.45
C GLN A 55 -6.09 -6.89 -10.90
N ALA A 56 -5.33 -7.80 -11.50
CA ALA A 56 -3.93 -8.03 -11.11
C ALA A 56 -3.04 -6.80 -11.27
N TYR A 57 -3.34 -5.88 -12.19
CA TYR A 57 -2.65 -4.59 -12.27
C TYR A 57 -3.06 -3.68 -11.12
N LEU A 58 -4.37 -3.50 -10.93
CA LEU A 58 -4.94 -2.60 -9.92
C LEU A 58 -4.50 -3.00 -8.51
N ASP A 59 -4.49 -4.29 -8.19
CA ASP A 59 -4.05 -4.81 -6.89
C ASP A 59 -2.55 -4.55 -6.62
N ASN A 60 -1.78 -4.31 -7.68
CA ASN A 60 -0.34 -4.08 -7.62
C ASN A 60 0.04 -2.60 -7.76
N ILE A 61 -0.93 -1.68 -7.79
CA ILE A 61 -0.63 -0.25 -7.82
C ILE A 61 0.13 0.14 -6.55
N PHE A 62 1.21 0.88 -6.74
CA PHE A 62 2.04 1.43 -5.68
C PHE A 62 1.60 2.87 -5.38
N ASP A 63 0.85 3.06 -4.30
CA ASP A 63 0.41 4.38 -3.83
C ASP A 63 1.36 4.90 -2.75
N VAL A 64 2.28 5.77 -3.16
CA VAL A 64 3.25 6.39 -2.23
C VAL A 64 2.56 7.28 -1.20
N GLY A 65 1.47 7.95 -1.57
CA GLY A 65 0.76 8.85 -0.67
C GLY A 65 0.13 8.10 0.49
N ALA A 66 -0.59 7.01 0.19
CA ALA A 66 -1.17 6.15 1.21
C ALA A 66 -0.11 5.55 2.15
N LEU A 67 1.02 5.10 1.60
CA LEU A 67 2.12 4.55 2.41
C LEU A 67 2.75 5.58 3.35
N LEU A 68 2.81 6.85 2.95
CA LEU A 68 3.30 7.94 3.81
C LEU A 68 2.30 8.22 4.95
N GLU A 69 1.01 8.31 4.65
CA GLU A 69 -0.04 8.49 5.65
C GLU A 69 -0.07 7.34 6.68
N ASP A 70 0.08 6.10 6.21
CA ASP A 70 0.19 4.92 7.06
C ASP A 70 1.42 4.99 7.97
N THR A 71 2.53 5.52 7.46
CA THR A 71 3.76 5.68 8.23
C THR A 71 3.61 6.76 9.31
N GLU A 72 2.97 7.88 8.99
CA GLU A 72 2.67 8.94 9.95
C GLU A 72 1.73 8.45 11.05
N THR A 73 0.67 7.72 10.66
CA THR A 73 -0.27 7.10 11.61
C THR A 73 0.42 6.11 12.54
N LYS A 74 1.30 5.26 11.98
CA LYS A 74 2.09 4.32 12.76
C LYS A 74 2.98 5.04 13.78
N ASN A 75 3.63 6.14 13.40
CA ASN A 75 4.48 6.89 14.32
C ASN A 75 3.67 7.49 15.47
N ALA A 76 2.50 8.08 15.20
CA ALA A 76 1.61 8.60 16.23
C ALA A 76 1.14 7.50 17.21
N ILE A 77 0.86 6.30 16.71
CA ILE A 77 0.50 5.16 17.56
C ILE A 77 1.70 4.72 18.44
N LEU A 78 2.92 4.73 17.89
CA LEU A 78 4.11 4.38 18.66
C LEU A 78 4.36 5.38 19.80
N GLU A 79 4.22 6.68 19.55
CA GLU A 79 4.30 7.72 20.59
C GLU A 79 3.26 7.46 21.70
N HIS A 80 2.02 7.14 21.33
CA HIS A 80 0.99 6.83 22.33
C HIS A 80 1.29 5.56 23.14
N ILE A 81 1.92 4.55 22.52
CA ILE A 81 2.35 3.34 23.23
C ILE A 81 3.44 3.67 24.25
N GLU A 82 4.39 4.55 23.91
CA GLU A 82 5.44 5.00 24.82
C GLU A 82 4.84 5.74 26.03
N ASP A 83 3.88 6.64 25.81
CA ASP A 83 3.17 7.34 26.90
C ASP A 83 2.47 6.36 27.86
N LEU A 84 1.77 5.36 27.32
CA LEU A 84 1.08 4.35 28.12
C LEU A 84 2.06 3.46 28.89
N GLN A 85 3.20 3.13 28.30
CA GLN A 85 4.25 2.36 28.98
C GLN A 85 4.83 3.14 30.16
N GLU A 86 5.03 4.45 30.01
CA GLU A 86 5.47 5.32 31.11
C GLU A 86 4.41 5.35 32.23
N GLU A 87 3.14 5.57 31.89
CA GLU A 87 2.05 5.61 32.88
C GLU A 87 1.94 4.30 33.68
N VAL A 88 2.00 3.16 32.99
CA VAL A 88 1.99 1.83 33.64
C VAL A 88 3.20 1.66 34.56
N GLY A 89 4.40 2.12 34.13
CA GLY A 89 5.60 2.08 34.96
C GLY A 89 5.43 2.88 36.26
N GLN A 90 4.96 4.12 36.15
CA GLN A 90 4.71 4.99 37.29
C GLN A 90 3.64 4.43 38.25
N LEU A 91 2.56 3.85 37.72
CA LEU A 91 1.51 3.24 38.54
C LEU A 91 2.00 1.98 39.25
N THR A 92 2.85 1.19 38.60
CA THR A 92 3.44 -0.02 39.18
C THR A 92 4.37 0.32 40.34
N GLU A 93 5.21 1.34 40.20
CA GLU A 93 6.09 1.83 41.27
C GLU A 93 5.28 2.31 42.48
N LYS A 94 4.25 3.15 42.26
CA LYS A 94 3.36 3.62 43.33
C LYS A 94 2.62 2.49 44.05
N LEU A 95 2.18 1.47 43.31
CA LEU A 95 1.53 0.30 43.90
C LEU A 95 2.51 -0.45 44.80
N GLN A 96 3.74 -0.65 44.34
CA GLN A 96 4.79 -1.32 45.11
C GLN A 96 5.16 -0.54 46.37
N ASP A 97 5.25 0.78 46.31
CA ASP A 97 5.49 1.62 47.48
C ASP A 97 4.35 1.47 48.51
N ALA A 98 3.09 1.50 48.07
CA ALA A 98 1.92 1.34 48.93
C ALA A 98 1.79 -0.07 49.53
N GLU A 99 2.27 -1.11 48.84
CA GLU A 99 2.33 -2.49 49.38
C GLU A 99 3.42 -2.68 50.44
N ASN A 100 4.44 -1.82 50.45
CA ASN A 100 5.57 -1.87 51.37
C ASN A 100 5.38 -1.00 52.64
N GLU A 101 4.38 -0.12 52.67
CA GLU A 101 3.94 0.65 53.85
C GLU A 101 3.03 -0.17 54.79
#